data_AF-A0ABD0S0T1-F1
#
_entry.id   AF-A0ABD0S0T1-F1
#
_cell.length_a   1.000
_cell.length_b   1.000
_cell.length_c   1.000
_cell.angle_alpha   90.00
_cell.angle_beta   90.00
_cell.angle_gamma   90.00
#
_symmetry.space_group_name_H-M   'P 1'
#
loop_
_entity.id
_entity.type
_entity.pdbx_description
1 polymer ?
#
loop_
_entity_poly.entity_id
_entity_poly.type
_entity_poly.pdbx_seq_one_letter_code
_entity_poly.pdbx_strand_id
1 'polypeptide(L)'
;ISYGDGENVEVDGRLGQKLVTKLKAQSLYTFLLTSKADGTGGLQHRADAMTAPNLLTRKPQLLDKTSSQSIATLQLPTVQGQANV
;
A
#
# COMPACT_ATOMS: atom_id res chain seq x y z
N ILE A 1 7.83 6.67 13.95
CA ILE A 1 7.53 6.91 12.51
C ILE A 1 6.23 7.68 12.46
N SER A 2 6.22 8.86 11.83
CA SER A 2 4.99 9.59 11.50
C SER A 2 4.68 9.47 10.01
N TYR A 3 3.39 9.51 9.63
CA TYR A 3 2.94 9.46 8.24
C TYR A 3 1.51 9.98 8.09
N GLY A 4 1.12 10.32 6.87
CA GLY A 4 -0.24 10.79 6.56
C GLY A 4 -0.65 12.03 7.37
N ASP A 5 -1.93 12.07 7.77
CA ASP A 5 -2.55 13.19 8.51
C ASP A 5 -2.22 13.19 10.02
N GLY A 6 -0.95 12.94 10.37
CA GLY A 6 -0.46 12.98 11.76
C GLY A 6 -0.46 11.64 12.49
N GLU A 7 -0.63 10.53 11.78
CA GLU A 7 -0.51 9.19 12.37
C GLU A 7 0.91 8.92 12.85
N ASN A 8 1.03 8.22 13.97
CA ASN A 8 2.31 7.90 14.60
C ASN A 8 2.37 6.45 15.04
N VAL A 9 3.50 5.82 14.73
CA VAL A 9 3.77 4.42 15.06
C VAL A 9 5.14 4.31 15.72
N GLU A 10 5.16 3.67 16.89
CA GLU A 10 6.39 3.36 17.61
C GLU A 10 7.02 2.07 17.09
N VAL A 11 8.34 2.11 16.94
CA VAL A 11 9.16 0.98 16.52
C VAL A 11 10.08 0.63 17.68
N ASP A 12 10.04 -0.63 18.11
CA ASP A 12 11.05 -1.16 19.02
C ASP A 12 12.38 -1.24 18.27
N GLY A 13 13.39 -0.50 18.75
CA GLY A 13 14.71 -0.46 18.15
C GLY A 13 15.41 -1.82 18.08
N ARG A 14 15.00 -2.79 18.91
CA ARG A 14 15.53 -4.17 18.86
C ARG A 14 14.99 -4.96 17.67
N LEU A 15 13.78 -4.65 17.21
CA LEU A 15 13.15 -5.32 16.07
C LEU A 15 13.49 -4.63 14.75
N GLY A 16 13.70 -3.31 14.76
CA GLY A 16 14.06 -2.51 13.58
C GLY A 16 12.96 -2.40 12.52
N GLN A 17 11.79 -3.00 12.75
CA GLN A 17 10.68 -3.02 11.81
C GLN A 17 9.33 -2.91 12.51
N LYS A 18 8.34 -2.39 11.79
CA LYS A 18 6.95 -2.32 12.26
C LYS A 18 5.98 -2.36 11.09
N LEU A 19 4.94 -3.16 11.22
CA LEU A 19 3.86 -3.22 10.24
C LEU A 19 2.93 -2.01 10.41
N VAL A 20 2.76 -1.25 9.33
CA VAL A 20 1.73 -0.21 9.20
C VAL A 20 0.55 -0.80 8.44
N THR A 21 -0.65 -0.68 9.00
CA THR A 21 -1.89 -1.25 8.43
C THR A 21 -2.96 -0.18 8.28
N LYS A 22 -4.11 -0.54 7.70
CA LYS A 22 -5.26 0.36 7.49
C LYS A 22 -4.96 1.58 6.61
N LEU A 23 -3.95 1.46 5.74
CA LEU A 23 -3.68 2.46 4.71
C LEU A 23 -4.73 2.37 3.60
N LYS A 24 -5.01 3.52 2.96
CA LYS A 24 -5.86 3.56 1.77
C LYS A 24 -5.10 2.91 0.60
N ALA A 25 -5.80 2.12 -0.20
CA ALA A 25 -5.24 1.55 -1.43
C ALA A 25 -4.96 2.67 -2.45
N GLN A 26 -3.97 2.45 -3.33
CA GLN A 26 -3.62 3.40 -4.40
C GLN A 26 -3.37 4.82 -3.86
N SER A 27 -2.61 4.96 -2.78
CA SER A 27 -2.36 6.24 -2.12
C SER A 27 -0.88 6.39 -1.83
N LEU A 28 -0.35 7.60 -2.05
CA LEU A 28 1.03 7.95 -1.73
C LEU A 28 1.11 8.38 -0.27
N TYR A 29 2.07 7.82 0.47
CA TYR A 29 2.37 8.21 1.84
C TYR A 29 3.83 8.59 1.96
N THR A 30 4.07 9.68 2.71
CA THR A 30 5.41 10.06 3.16
C THR A 30 5.56 9.62 4.62
N PHE A 31 6.59 8.82 4.87
CA PHE A 31 6.95 8.32 6.20
C PHE A 31 8.17 9.08 6.71
N LEU A 32 8.07 9.60 7.93
CA LEU A 32 9.16 10.26 8.64
C LEU A 32 9.55 9.41 9.85
N LEU A 33 10.76 8.88 9.84
CA LEU A 33 11.37 8.20 10.97
C LEU A 33 12.14 9.22 11.82
N THR A 34 11.88 9.23 13.12
CA THR A 34 12.58 10.05 14.12
C THR A 34 13.05 9.16 15.28
N SER A 35 14.29 9.37 15.73
CA SER A 35 14.78 8.79 17.00
C SER A 35 14.11 9.50 18.17
N LYS A 36 13.58 8.74 19.13
CA LYS A 36 13.05 9.29 20.39
C LYS A 36 14.15 9.66 21.40
N ALA A 37 15.38 9.19 21.19
CA ALA A 37 16.43 9.29 22.20
C ALA A 37 17.09 10.68 22.30
N ASP A 38 16.92 11.56 21.30
CA ASP A 38 17.89 12.65 21.13
C ASP A 38 17.20 14.01 20.96
N GLY A 39 17.07 14.75 22.07
CA GLY A 39 16.71 16.18 22.10
C GLY A 39 17.75 17.13 21.49
N THR A 40 18.70 16.61 20.71
CA THR A 40 19.86 17.33 20.13
C THR A 40 20.01 17.14 18.62
N GLY A 41 18.96 16.71 17.92
CA GLY A 41 18.98 16.56 16.46
C GLY A 41 19.27 15.12 16.00
N GLY A 42 18.55 14.16 16.58
CA GLY A 42 18.64 12.74 16.20
C GLY A 42 18.16 12.43 14.78
N LEU A 43 18.42 11.19 14.36
CA LEU A 43 18.16 10.65 13.03
C LEU A 43 16.74 11.00 12.53
N GLN A 44 16.69 11.78 11.44
CA GLN A 44 15.48 12.05 10.68
C GLN A 44 15.64 11.42 9.29
N HIS A 45 14.75 10.50 8.94
CA HIS A 45 14.74 9.90 7.61
C HIS A 45 13.35 9.97 7.00
N ARG A 46 13.28 10.40 5.74
CA ARG A 46 12.03 10.46 4.98
C ARG A 46 12.06 9.42 3.87
N ALA A 47 10.98 8.65 3.77
CA ALA A 47 10.76 7.70 2.69
C ALA A 47 9.33 7.85 2.15
N ASP A 48 9.18 7.82 0.84
CA ASP A 48 7.88 7.84 0.18
C ASP A 48 7.53 6.44 -0.32
N ALA A 49 6.28 6.03 -0.12
CA ALA A 49 5.79 4.74 -0.61
C ALA A 49 4.34 4.84 -1.06
N MET A 50 4.02 4.17 -2.17
CA MET A 50 2.68 4.08 -2.71
C MET A 50 2.07 2.72 -2.39
N THR A 51 0.86 2.71 -1.83
CA THR A 51 0.11 1.47 -1.63
C THR A 51 -0.38 0.92 -2.96
N ALA A 52 -0.40 -0.41 -3.09
CA ALA A 52 -0.91 -1.07 -4.28
C ALA A 52 -2.39 -0.72 -4.53
N PRO A 53 -2.83 -0.69 -5.79
CA PRO A 53 -4.25 -0.54 -6.11
C PRO A 53 -5.04 -1.80 -5.78
N ASN A 54 -6.35 -1.65 -5.64
CA ASN A 54 -7.25 -2.78 -5.50
C ASN A 54 -7.31 -3.55 -6.82
N LEU A 55 -6.73 -4.75 -6.85
CA LEU A 55 -6.57 -5.55 -8.07
C LEU A 55 -7.89 -6.19 -8.56
N LEU A 56 -8.82 -6.47 -7.65
CA LEU A 56 -10.08 -7.16 -7.95
C LEU A 56 -11.27 -6.44 -7.31
N THR A 57 -11.47 -5.17 -7.70
CA THR A 57 -12.60 -4.35 -7.22
C THR A 57 -13.97 -4.98 -7.48
N ARG A 58 -14.07 -5.88 -8.46
CA ARG A 58 -15.26 -6.68 -8.74
C ARG A 58 -14.88 -8.05 -9.31
N LYS A 59 -15.85 -8.97 -9.34
CA LYS A 59 -15.67 -10.28 -9.97
C LYS A 59 -15.38 -10.12 -11.47
N PRO A 60 -14.45 -10.90 -12.05
CA PRO A 60 -14.29 -11.00 -13.50
C PRO A 60 -15.62 -11.39 -14.16
N GLN A 61 -15.86 -10.82 -15.34
CA GLN A 61 -17.05 -11.15 -16.13
C GLN A 61 -16.72 -12.26 -17.12
N LEU A 62 -17.60 -13.24 -17.21
CA LEU A 62 -17.51 -14.27 -18.21
C LEU A 62 -18.05 -13.75 -19.53
N LEU A 63 -17.19 -13.70 -20.55
CA LEU A 63 -17.58 -13.29 -21.89
C LEU A 63 -18.06 -14.48 -22.72
N ASP A 64 -17.33 -15.60 -22.67
CA ASP A 64 -17.67 -16.79 -23.43
C ASP A 64 -17.17 -18.07 -22.75
N LYS A 65 -17.88 -19.18 -22.97
CA LYS A 65 -17.48 -20.54 -22.59
C LYS A 65 -17.59 -21.46 -23.79
N THR A 66 -16.44 -21.87 -24.32
CA THR A 66 -16.39 -22.75 -25.46
C THR A 66 -16.23 -24.20 -24.97
N SER A 67 -17.36 -24.92 -24.88
CA SER A 67 -17.40 -26.31 -24.40
C SER A 67 -16.55 -27.28 -25.22
N SER A 68 -16.34 -27.00 -26.51
CA SER A 68 -15.55 -27.85 -27.40
C SER A 68 -14.03 -27.72 -27.15
N GLN A 69 -13.58 -26.58 -26.62
CA GLN A 69 -12.16 -26.30 -26.37
C GLN A 69 -11.80 -26.37 -24.88
N SER A 70 -12.79 -26.55 -23.98
CA SER A 70 -12.62 -26.47 -22.51
C SER A 70 -11.98 -25.15 -22.03
N ILE A 71 -12.18 -24.07 -22.78
CA ILE A 71 -11.64 -22.74 -22.49
C ILE A 71 -12.80 -21.78 -22.18
N ALA A 72 -12.56 -20.85 -21.25
CA ALA A 72 -13.47 -19.77 -20.91
C ALA A 72 -12.75 -18.43 -21.05
N THR A 73 -13.38 -17.48 -21.71
CA THR A 73 -12.87 -16.12 -21.88
C THR A 73 -13.44 -15.23 -20.77
N LEU A 74 -12.55 -14.67 -19.95
CA LEU A 74 -12.90 -13.80 -18.84
C LEU A 74 -12.42 -12.37 -19.10
N GLN A 75 -13.28 -11.39 -18.84
CA GLN A 75 -12.90 -9.99 -18.73
C GLN A 75 -12.54 -9.66 -17.30
N LEU A 76 -11.28 -9.30 -17.08
CA LEU A 76 -10.81 -8.82 -15.78
C LEU A 76 -11.24 -7.36 -15.56
N PRO A 77 -11.46 -6.95 -14.28
CA PRO A 77 -11.63 -5.55 -13.95
C PRO A 77 -10.41 -4.73 -14.34
N THR A 78 -10.63 -3.50 -14.79
CA THR A 78 -9.55 -2.53 -14.99
C THR A 78 -8.94 -2.13 -13.65
N VAL A 79 -7.62 -2.19 -13.54
CA VAL A 79 -6.87 -1.74 -12.37
C VAL A 79 -6.30 -0.35 -12.66
N GLN A 80 -6.47 0.59 -11.73
CA GLN A 80 -5.86 1.91 -11.84
C GLN A 80 -4.39 1.85 -11.40
N GLY A 81 -3.47 2.35 -12.22
CA GLY A 81 -2.02 2.29 -11.94
C GLY A 81 -1.42 3.58 -11.37
N GLN A 82 -2.20 4.65 -11.23
CA GLN A 82 -1.73 5.96 -10.77
C GLN A 82 -2.18 6.23 -9.34
N ALA A 83 -1.37 6.91 -8.54
CA ALA A 83 -1.73 7.27 -7.17
C ALA A 83 -2.98 8.17 -7.16
N ASN A 84 -3.87 7.97 -6.17
CA ASN A 84 -4.78 9.01 -5.73
C ASN A 84 -3.94 9.99 -4.89
N VAL A 85 -3.70 11.18 -5.44
CA VAL A 85 -2.95 12.26 -4.79
C VAL A 85 -3.90 13.08 -3.92
#